data_AF-A0A2D4XEI3-F1
#
_entry.id   AF-A0A2D4XEI3-F1
#
_cell.length_a   1.000
_cell.length_b   1.000
_cell.length_c   1.000
_cell.angle_alpha   90.00
_cell.angle_beta   90.00
_cell.angle_gamma   90.00
#
_symmetry.space_group_name_H-M   'P 1'
#
loop_
_entity.id
_entity.type
_entity.pdbx_description
1 polymer ?
#
loop_
_entity_poly.entity_id
_entity_poly.type
_entity_poly.pdbx_seq_one_letter_code
_entity_poly.pdbx_strand_id
1 'polypeptide(L)'
;MIRNILILKDSVLYLKKNRDLLEISVNFLNELSDDYFIITKSFIDLKNENLTFNEESFMNVDCIVTIKPSSDSIKKIDGNILVDHLDRNEFKKITYPIYIQKNSLISYLGSTDCIWNLKDALKELTFIVELT
;
A
#
# COMPACT_ATOMS: atom_id res chain seq x y z
N MET A 1 20.50 -0.76 -2.72
CA MET A 1 19.78 -1.55 -1.70
C MET A 1 18.60 -2.20 -2.39
N ILE A 2 18.53 -3.53 -2.41
CA ILE A 2 17.41 -4.25 -3.04
C ILE A 2 16.21 -4.04 -2.11
N ARG A 3 15.15 -3.41 -2.62
CA ARG A 3 13.92 -3.18 -1.87
C ARG A 3 13.10 -4.46 -1.85
N ASN A 4 12.58 -4.84 -0.69
CA ASN A 4 11.73 -6.02 -0.55
C ASN A 4 10.32 -5.70 -1.00
N ILE A 5 10.08 -6.01 -2.26
CA ILE A 5 8.86 -5.67 -2.97
C ILE A 5 7.90 -6.85 -2.88
N LEU A 6 6.74 -6.59 -2.31
CA LEU A 6 5.60 -7.48 -2.31
C LEU A 6 4.64 -7.06 -3.42
N ILE A 7 4.28 -7.98 -4.29
CA ILE A 7 3.23 -7.76 -5.29
C ILE A 7 1.89 -8.18 -4.70
N LEU A 8 0.90 -7.31 -4.81
CA LEU A 8 -0.48 -7.65 -4.56
C LEU A 8 -1.13 -8.26 -5.81
N LYS A 9 -1.66 -9.49 -5.68
CA LYS A 9 -2.53 -10.13 -6.67
C LYS A 9 -3.70 -10.79 -5.96
N ASP A 10 -4.92 -10.51 -6.42
CA ASP A 10 -6.14 -11.12 -5.88
C ASP A 10 -6.25 -11.05 -4.34
N SER A 11 -5.84 -9.91 -3.77
CA SER A 11 -5.78 -9.65 -2.32
C SER A 11 -4.68 -10.40 -1.56
N VAL A 12 -3.82 -11.15 -2.24
CA VAL A 12 -2.70 -11.89 -1.65
C VAL A 12 -1.37 -11.24 -2.01
N LEU A 13 -0.43 -11.25 -1.07
CA LEU A 13 0.90 -10.67 -1.26
C LEU A 13 1.92 -11.74 -1.68
N TYR A 14 2.75 -11.39 -2.66
CA TYR A 14 3.78 -12.26 -3.21
C TYR A 14 5.14 -11.60 -3.18
N LEU A 15 6.14 -12.27 -2.61
CA LEU A 15 7.54 -11.88 -2.75
C LEU A 15 8.08 -12.44 -4.06
N LYS A 16 8.70 -11.59 -4.89
CA LYS A 16 9.47 -12.09 -6.03
C LYS A 16 10.85 -12.51 -5.60
N LYS A 17 11.14 -13.79 -5.81
CA LYS A 17 12.47 -14.38 -5.61
C LYS A 17 12.91 -14.97 -6.93
N ASN A 18 13.89 -14.34 -7.58
CA ASN A 18 14.36 -14.72 -8.92
C ASN A 18 13.23 -14.71 -9.98
N ARG A 19 12.87 -15.90 -10.51
CA ARG A 19 11.81 -16.09 -11.52
C ARG A 19 10.47 -16.48 -10.90
N ASP A 20 10.44 -16.79 -9.61
CA ASP A 20 9.25 -17.31 -8.93
C ASP A 20 8.57 -16.23 -8.08
N LEU A 21 7.27 -16.42 -7.87
CA LEU A 21 6.47 -15.67 -6.91
C LEU A 21 6.15 -16.58 -5.74
N LEU A 22 6.57 -16.16 -4.55
CA LEU A 22 6.31 -16.87 -3.31
C LEU A 22 5.19 -16.15 -2.57
N GLU A 23 4.11 -16.88 -2.30
CA GLU A 23 3.02 -16.37 -1.48
C GLU A 23 3.52 -16.06 -0.06
N ILE A 24 3.13 -14.90 0.45
CA ILE A 24 3.50 -14.45 1.78
C ILE A 24 2.58 -15.11 2.82
N SER A 25 3.19 -15.66 3.87
CA SER A 25 2.53 -16.00 5.11
C SER A 25 3.17 -15.26 6.29
N VAL A 26 2.48 -15.17 7.42
CA VAL A 26 3.02 -14.57 8.65
C VAL A 26 4.33 -15.24 9.10
N ASN A 27 4.39 -16.58 9.04
CA ASN A 27 5.61 -17.32 9.38
C ASN A 27 6.77 -16.95 8.46
N PHE A 28 6.50 -16.88 7.15
CA PHE A 28 7.52 -16.51 6.18
C PHE A 28 8.01 -15.08 6.37
N LEU A 29 7.12 -14.11 6.67
CA LEU A 29 7.53 -12.73 6.98
C LEU A 29 8.44 -12.67 8.21
N ASN A 30 8.16 -13.46 9.24
CA ASN A 30 8.98 -13.49 10.45
C ASN A 30 10.43 -13.91 10.15
N GLU A 31 10.65 -14.79 9.19
CA GLU A 31 11.98 -15.27 8.77
C GLU A 31 12.79 -14.24 7.96
N LEU A 32 12.14 -13.25 7.35
CA LEU A 32 12.83 -12.22 6.56
C LEU A 32 13.54 -11.23 7.48
N SER A 33 14.75 -10.81 7.12
CA SER A 33 15.55 -9.88 7.93
C SER A 33 15.13 -8.42 7.81
N ASP A 34 14.16 -8.11 6.96
CA ASP A 34 13.85 -6.75 6.55
C ASP A 34 12.87 -6.07 7.50
N ASP A 35 13.15 -4.83 7.88
CA ASP A 35 12.32 -4.06 8.80
C ASP A 35 11.08 -3.45 8.14
N TYR A 36 11.09 -3.31 6.82
CA TYR A 36 9.98 -2.77 6.04
C TYR A 36 9.85 -3.42 4.67
N PHE A 37 8.64 -3.35 4.13
CA PHE A 37 8.27 -3.87 2.82
C PHE A 37 7.59 -2.81 1.97
N ILE A 38 7.74 -2.95 0.64
CA ILE A 38 7.01 -2.13 -0.32
C ILE A 38 5.94 -3.00 -0.98
N ILE A 39 4.68 -2.67 -0.75
CA ILE A 39 3.57 -3.32 -1.44
C ILE A 39 3.29 -2.54 -2.74
N THR A 40 3.19 -3.24 -3.85
CA THR A 40 2.84 -2.67 -5.16
C THR A 40 1.86 -3.57 -5.92
N LYS A 41 1.15 -3.04 -6.91
CA LYS A 41 0.35 -3.84 -7.84
C LYS A 41 1.16 -4.38 -9.03
N SER A 42 2.28 -3.72 -9.36
CA SER A 42 3.13 -4.11 -10.48
C SER A 42 4.59 -3.73 -10.24
N PHE A 43 5.53 -4.52 -10.81
CA PHE A 43 6.95 -4.15 -10.84
C PHE A 43 7.25 -2.93 -11.72
N ILE A 44 6.35 -2.62 -12.66
CA ILE A 44 6.52 -1.50 -13.58
C ILE A 44 6.39 -0.17 -12.81
N ASP A 45 5.52 -0.14 -11.79
CA ASP A 45 5.26 1.04 -10.96
C ASP A 45 6.54 1.52 -10.23
N LEU A 46 7.45 0.60 -9.91
CA LEU A 46 8.68 0.88 -9.17
C LEU A 46 9.86 1.36 -10.02
N LYS A 47 9.81 1.18 -11.35
CA LYS A 47 10.90 1.61 -12.25
C LYS A 47 10.84 3.09 -12.61
N ASN A 48 9.66 3.69 -12.51
CA ASN A 48 9.42 5.05 -12.97
C ASN A 48 9.38 6.07 -11.83
N GLU A 49 9.25 5.61 -10.59
CA GLU A 49 9.21 6.49 -9.43
C GLU A 49 10.61 6.56 -8.83
N ASN A 50 11.22 7.76 -8.84
CA ASN A 50 12.35 8.10 -7.98
C ASN A 50 11.85 8.11 -6.53
N LEU A 51 11.55 6.93 -6.02
CA LEU A 51 11.00 6.70 -4.70
C LEU A 51 12.10 7.02 -3.69
N THR A 52 12.27 8.28 -3.32
CA THR A 52 13.05 8.68 -2.16
C THR A 52 12.28 8.25 -0.93
N PHE A 53 12.78 7.21 -0.26
CA PHE A 53 12.23 6.74 1.00
C PHE A 53 13.10 7.30 2.12
N ASN A 54 12.53 8.12 3.01
CA ASN A 54 13.20 8.54 4.21
C ASN A 54 12.82 7.60 5.37
N GLU A 55 13.75 6.75 5.78
CA GLU A 55 13.57 5.82 6.90
C GLU A 55 13.23 6.53 8.23
N GLU A 56 13.68 7.78 8.42
CA GLU A 56 13.35 8.56 9.63
C GLU A 56 11.86 8.89 9.72
N SER A 57 11.20 9.11 8.57
CA SER A 57 9.75 9.34 8.50
C SER A 57 8.94 8.11 8.95
N PHE A 58 9.59 6.95 9.04
CA PHE A 58 9.00 5.66 9.37
C PHE A 58 8.99 5.35 10.87
N MET A 59 9.77 6.06 11.68
CA MET A 59 10.02 5.66 13.08
C MET A 59 8.77 5.61 13.98
N ASN A 60 7.70 6.32 13.62
CA ASN A 60 6.51 6.46 14.47
C ASN A 60 5.18 6.14 13.77
N VAL A 61 5.22 5.54 12.57
CA VAL A 61 4.02 5.17 11.82
C VAL A 61 4.12 3.77 11.26
N ASP A 62 2.99 3.10 11.14
CA ASP A 62 2.93 1.73 10.60
C ASP A 62 3.21 1.70 9.10
N CYS A 63 2.74 2.71 8.36
CA CYS A 63 2.95 2.77 6.93
C CYS A 63 3.05 4.21 6.36
N ILE A 64 3.74 4.31 5.23
CA ILE A 64 3.69 5.49 4.35
C ILE A 64 2.91 5.11 3.11
N VAL A 65 1.95 5.95 2.76
CA VAL A 65 1.13 5.76 1.56
C VAL A 65 1.38 6.85 0.55
N THR A 66 1.22 6.50 -0.72
CA THR A 66 1.25 7.45 -1.83
C THR A 66 -0.16 7.90 -2.19
N ILE A 67 -0.28 9.08 -2.80
CA ILE A 67 -1.57 9.60 -3.29
C ILE A 67 -1.46 9.96 -4.76
N LYS A 68 -2.58 9.80 -5.48
CA LYS A 68 -2.71 10.28 -6.86
C LYS A 68 -4.03 11.01 -7.04
N PRO A 69 -4.15 11.91 -8.04
CA PRO A 69 -5.44 12.49 -8.41
C PRO A 69 -6.48 11.40 -8.67
N SER A 70 -7.73 11.67 -8.32
CA SER A 70 -8.81 10.76 -8.69
C SER A 70 -8.93 10.71 -10.21
N SER A 71 -8.83 9.51 -10.79
CA SER A 71 -9.07 9.29 -12.22
C SER A 71 -10.56 9.27 -12.56
N ASP A 72 -11.39 8.96 -11.56
CA ASP A 72 -12.79 8.64 -11.73
C ASP A 72 -13.61 9.92 -11.56
N SER A 73 -14.66 10.09 -12.35
CA SER A 73 -15.58 11.21 -12.18
C SER A 73 -16.23 11.13 -10.81
N ILE A 74 -15.94 12.09 -9.95
CA ILE A 74 -16.53 12.15 -8.61
C ILE A 74 -17.84 12.94 -8.71
N LYS A 75 -18.92 12.31 -8.25
CA LYS A 75 -20.26 12.87 -8.27
C LYS A 75 -20.79 12.90 -6.85
N LYS A 76 -21.33 14.05 -6.44
CA LYS A 76 -22.06 14.14 -5.18
C LYS A 76 -23.51 13.74 -5.43
N ILE A 77 -24.02 12.82 -4.62
CA ILE A 77 -25.40 12.34 -4.68
C ILE A 77 -26.08 12.73 -3.36
N ASP A 78 -27.26 13.32 -3.47
CA ASP A 78 -28.16 13.59 -2.33
C ASP A 78 -29.52 12.95 -2.63
N GLY A 79 -29.93 12.02 -1.77
CA GLY A 79 -31.00 11.07 -2.09
C GLY A 79 -30.70 10.27 -3.37
N ASN A 80 -31.52 10.45 -4.41
CA ASN A 80 -31.39 9.79 -5.71
C ASN A 80 -31.02 10.76 -6.85
N ILE A 81 -30.55 11.97 -6.52
CA ILE A 81 -30.25 13.03 -7.49
C ILE A 81 -28.75 13.34 -7.46
N LEU A 82 -28.16 13.44 -8.65
CA LEU A 82 -26.81 13.97 -8.81
C LEU A 82 -26.86 15.48 -8.61
N VAL A 83 -26.20 15.96 -7.56
CA VAL A 83 -26.22 17.39 -7.18
C VAL A 83 -24.96 18.14 -7.56
N ASP A 84 -23.84 17.43 -7.81
CA ASP A 84 -22.58 18.09 -8.21
C ASP A 84 -21.61 17.16 -8.95
N HIS A 85 -20.78 17.77 -9.80
CA HIS A 85 -19.61 17.18 -10.43
C HIS A 85 -18.35 17.75 -9.78
N LEU A 86 -17.77 17.00 -8.86
CA LEU A 86 -16.61 17.46 -8.09
C LEU A 86 -15.33 17.44 -8.94
N ASP A 87 -14.50 18.48 -8.82
CA ASP A 87 -13.22 18.55 -9.56
C ASP A 87 -12.27 17.47 -9.05
N ARG A 88 -11.98 16.49 -9.90
CA ARG A 88 -11.08 15.37 -9.61
C ARG A 88 -9.67 15.80 -9.20
N ASN A 89 -9.24 17.02 -9.54
CA ASN A 89 -7.93 17.55 -9.16
C ASN A 89 -7.86 17.93 -7.67
N GLU A 90 -9.00 18.28 -7.08
CA GLU A 90 -9.12 18.60 -5.66
C GLU A 90 -9.16 17.34 -4.77
N PHE A 91 -9.56 16.20 -5.34
CA PHE A 91 -9.69 14.94 -4.63
C PHE A 91 -8.56 13.96 -4.98
N LYS A 92 -7.80 13.58 -3.98
CA LYS A 92 -6.72 12.60 -4.11
C LYS A 92 -7.15 11.27 -3.52
N LYS A 93 -6.71 10.17 -4.13
CA LYS A 93 -6.89 8.81 -3.61
C LYS A 93 -5.56 8.23 -3.18
N ILE A 94 -5.56 7.57 -2.03
CA ILE A 94 -4.44 6.76 -1.57
C ILE A 94 -4.26 5.58 -2.53
N THR A 95 -3.01 5.31 -2.89
CA THR A 95 -2.63 4.31 -3.88
C THR A 95 -1.33 3.61 -3.49
N TYR A 96 -0.95 2.64 -4.32
CA TYR A 96 0.35 2.00 -4.29
C TYR A 96 1.38 2.83 -5.06
N PRO A 97 2.69 2.74 -4.69
CA PRO A 97 3.25 1.84 -3.68
C PRO A 97 2.92 2.26 -2.23
N ILE A 98 2.95 1.27 -1.33
CA ILE A 98 2.81 1.45 0.12
C ILE A 98 4.04 0.90 0.79
N TYR A 99 4.63 1.69 1.66
CA TYR A 99 5.70 1.25 2.54
C TYR A 99 5.07 0.84 3.85
N ILE A 100 5.37 -0.35 4.35
CA ILE A 100 4.81 -0.83 5.62
C ILE A 100 5.90 -1.45 6.50
N GLN A 101 5.84 -1.19 7.81
CA GLN A 101 6.70 -1.84 8.79
C GLN A 101 6.40 -3.34 8.82
N LYS A 102 7.43 -4.16 8.95
CA LYS A 102 7.30 -5.62 9.03
C LYS A 102 6.33 -6.03 10.14
N ASN A 103 6.47 -5.46 11.34
CA ASN A 103 5.64 -5.82 12.49
C ASN A 103 4.16 -5.47 12.27
N SER A 104 3.89 -4.29 11.71
CA SER A 104 2.53 -3.85 11.40
C SER A 104 1.90 -4.69 10.29
N LEU A 105 2.68 -5.05 9.26
CA LEU A 105 2.23 -5.97 8.21
C LEU A 105 1.90 -7.36 8.78
N ILE A 106 2.77 -7.90 9.63
CA ILE A 106 2.57 -9.20 10.29
C ILE A 106 1.30 -9.17 11.15
N SER A 107 1.14 -8.12 11.96
CA SER A 107 -0.03 -7.98 12.83
C SER A 107 -1.32 -7.94 12.02
N TYR A 108 -1.36 -7.13 10.96
CA TYR A 108 -2.53 -7.01 10.10
C TYR A 108 -2.83 -8.33 9.35
N LEU A 109 -1.84 -8.94 8.70
CA LEU A 109 -2.07 -10.21 7.99
C LEU A 109 -2.44 -11.36 8.93
N GLY A 110 -1.98 -11.32 10.19
CA GLY A 110 -2.34 -12.28 11.21
C GLY A 110 -3.80 -12.17 11.65
N SER A 111 -4.41 -10.98 11.56
CA SER A 111 -5.84 -10.78 11.87
C SER A 111 -6.77 -11.00 10.67
N THR A 112 -6.23 -11.10 9.46
CA THR A 112 -7.01 -11.16 8.21
C THR A 112 -6.80 -12.43 7.38
N ASP A 113 -6.36 -13.53 7.99
CA ASP A 113 -6.07 -14.79 7.27
C ASP A 113 -5.12 -14.58 6.07
N CYS A 114 -4.10 -13.74 6.24
CA CYS A 114 -3.14 -13.34 5.20
C CYS A 114 -3.75 -12.59 4.00
N ILE A 115 -4.94 -12.01 4.13
CA ILE A 115 -5.58 -11.21 3.08
C ILE A 115 -5.20 -9.73 3.24
N TRP A 116 -4.64 -9.15 2.18
CA TRP A 116 -4.37 -7.72 2.09
C TRP A 116 -5.55 -6.94 1.51
N ASN A 117 -6.04 -5.96 2.27
CA ASN A 117 -7.01 -4.97 1.81
C ASN A 117 -6.57 -3.58 2.27
N LEU A 118 -6.33 -2.67 1.32
CA LEU A 118 -5.86 -1.33 1.65
C LEU A 118 -6.84 -0.54 2.52
N LYS A 119 -8.13 -0.60 2.21
CA LYS A 119 -9.15 0.17 2.93
C LYS A 119 -9.27 -0.29 4.37
N ASP A 120 -9.16 -1.59 4.60
CA ASP A 120 -9.28 -2.16 5.95
C ASP A 120 -7.99 -1.96 6.73
N ALA A 121 -6.82 -2.17 6.11
CA ALA A 121 -5.52 -1.86 6.72
C ALA A 121 -5.44 -0.41 7.23
N LEU A 122 -5.88 0.58 6.46
CA LEU A 122 -5.83 2.00 6.88
C LEU A 122 -6.82 2.38 7.99
N LYS A 123 -7.71 1.47 8.42
CA LYS A 123 -8.51 1.66 9.64
C LYS A 123 -7.77 1.24 10.90
N GLU A 124 -6.79 0.36 10.76
CA GLU A 124 -6.04 -0.26 11.88
C GLU A 124 -4.64 0.33 12.00
N LEU A 125 -4.05 0.73 10.89
CA LEU A 125 -2.67 1.22 10.81
C LEU A 125 -2.61 2.75 10.90
N THR A 126 -1.67 3.25 11.68
CA THR A 126 -1.23 4.65 11.62
C THR A 126 -0.46 4.90 10.33
N PHE A 127 -0.78 5.98 9.63
CA PHE A 127 -0.12 6.28 8.37
C PHE A 127 0.13 7.77 8.16
N ILE A 128 1.15 8.08 7.38
CA ILE A 128 1.33 9.40 6.78
C ILE A 128 1.26 9.29 5.26
N VAL A 129 0.98 10.42 4.64
CA VAL A 129 0.95 10.55 3.18
C VAL A 129 2.25 11.21 2.73
N GLU A 130 2.99 10.54 1.86
CA GLU A 130 4.13 11.15 1.18
C GLU A 130 3.65 11.79 -0.13
N LEU A 131 3.94 13.09 -0.27
CA LEU A 131 3.64 13.84 -1.48
C LEU A 131 4.75 13.58 -2.50
N THR A 132 4.53 12.64 -3.41
CA THR A 132 5.31 12.50 -4.65
C THR A 132 4.97 13.58 -5.66
#